data_AF-A0AAP4BEA6-F1
#
_entry.id   AF-A0AAP4BEA6-F1
#
_cell.length_a   1.000
_cell.length_b   1.000
_cell.length_c   1.000
_cell.angle_alpha   90.00
_cell.angle_beta   90.00
_cell.angle_gamma   90.00
#
_symmetry.space_group_name_H-M   'P 1'
#
loop_
_entity.id
_entity.type
_entity.pdbx_description
1 polymer ?
#
loop_
_entity_poly.entity_id
_entity_poly.type
_entity_poly.pdbx_seq_one_letter_code
_entity_poly.pdbx_strand_id
1 'polypeptide(L)' 'MCKEKSIKLAIKNTVYNSEGKAVVEINDKWRDEKEWDDLFKQMKKEQQEERGN' A
#
# COMPACT_ATOMS: atom_id res chain seq x y z
N MET A 1 -19.16 10.70 -2.28
CA MET A 1 -18.14 9.88 -2.96
C MET A 1 -18.09 8.51 -2.30
N CYS A 2 -18.55 7.46 -2.99
CA CYS A 2 -18.66 6.12 -2.39
C CYS A 2 -17.28 5.49 -2.22
N LYS A 3 -16.73 5.60 -1.00
CA LYS A 3 -15.46 4.98 -0.56
C LYS A 3 -15.33 3.51 -0.99
N GLU A 4 -16.44 2.78 -1.09
CA GLU A 4 -16.47 1.40 -1.59
C GLU A 4 -15.87 1.20 -2.97
N LYS A 5 -16.06 2.12 -3.92
CA LYS A 5 -15.53 1.94 -5.29
C LYS A 5 -14.00 2.04 -5.28
N SER A 6 -13.46 3.00 -4.52
CA SER A 6 -12.03 3.21 -4.35
C SER A 6 -11.38 2.04 -3.61
N ILE A 7 -12.02 1.53 -2.55
CA ILE A 7 -11.55 0.37 -1.80
C ILE A 7 -11.56 -0.89 -2.69
N LYS A 8 -12.63 -1.11 -3.46
CA LYS A 8 -12.71 -2.24 -4.40
C LYS A 8 -11.63 -2.18 -5.48
N LEU A 9 -11.28 -0.99 -5.98
CA LEU A 9 -10.15 -0.84 -6.90
C LEU A 9 -8.81 -1.13 -6.21
N ALA A 10 -8.60 -0.59 -5.01
CA ALA A 10 -7.38 -0.82 -4.25
C ALA A 10 -7.16 -2.32 -3.99
N ILE A 11 -8.20 -3.04 -3.58
CA ILE A 11 -8.14 -4.49 -3.35
C ILE A 11 -7.82 -5.24 -4.65
N LYS A 12 -8.45 -4.87 -5.78
CA LYS A 12 -8.20 -5.51 -7.08
C LYS A 12 -6.77 -5.28 -7.61
N ASN A 13 -6.19 -4.13 -7.31
CA ASN A 13 -4.82 -3.79 -7.71
C ASN A 13 -3.76 -4.34 -6.74
N THR A 14 -4.16 -4.75 -5.54
CA THR A 14 -3.23 -5.30 -4.55
C THR A 14 -3.02 -6.79 -4.82
N VAL A 15 -1.80 -7.17 -5.15
CA VAL A 15 -1.41 -8.58 -5.29
C VAL A 15 -1.05 -9.12 -3.90
N TYR A 16 -1.58 -10.29 -3.54
CA TYR A 16 -1.27 -10.96 -2.28
C TYR A 16 -0.47 -12.24 -2.55
N ASN A 17 0.56 -12.49 -1.74
CA ASN A 17 1.29 -13.75 -1.79
C ASN A 17 0.50 -14.88 -1.07
N SER A 18 1.02 -16.11 -1.12
CA SER A 18 0.43 -17.28 -0.44
C SER A 18 0.35 -17.15 1.09
N GLU A 19 1.08 -16.22 1.68
CA GLU A 19 1.02 -15.90 3.11
C GLU A 19 -0.02 -14.82 3.44
N GLY A 20 -0.77 -14.33 2.44
CA GLY A 20 -1.75 -13.27 2.60
C GLY A 20 -1.15 -11.87 2.79
N LYS A 21 0.14 -11.68 2.47
CA LYS A 21 0.81 -10.37 2.51
C LYS A 21 0.69 -9.69 1.15
N ALA A 22 0.36 -8.39 1.16
CA ALA A 22 0.41 -7.56 -0.04
C ALA A 22 1.85 -7.49 -0.55
N VAL A 23 2.09 -7.92 -1.78
CA VAL A 23 3.41 -7.95 -2.43
C VAL A 23 3.35 -7.25 -3.78
N VAL A 24 4.45 -6.63 -4.17
CA VAL A 24 4.65 -6.11 -5.53
C VAL A 24 5.32 -7.20 -6.35
N GLU A 25 4.75 -7.55 -7.50
CA GLU A 25 5.34 -8.55 -8.39
C GLU A 25 6.74 -8.12 -8.85
N ILE A 26 7.57 -9.09 -9.22
CA ILE A 26 8.95 -8.80 -9.66
C ILE A 26 9.01 -8.05 -10.99
N ASN A 27 8.00 -8.22 -11.84
CA ASN A 27 7.89 -7.57 -13.16
C ASN A 27 7.01 -6.32 -13.13
N ASP A 28 6.65 -5.82 -11.94
CA ASP A 28 5.79 -4.65 -11.84
C ASP A 28 6.56 -3.39 -12.25
N LYS A 29 6.01 -2.62 -13.20
CA LYS A 29 6.59 -1.37 -13.69
C LYS A 29 6.71 -0.29 -12.59
N TRP A 30 5.94 -0.41 -11.51
CA TRP A 30 5.97 0.50 -10.36
C TRP A 30 7.00 0.09 -9.30
N ARG A 31 7.62 -1.09 -9.44
CA ARG A 31 8.60 -1.63 -8.47
C ARG A 31 9.85 -0.75 -8.33
N ASP A 32 10.27 -0.11 -9.41
CA ASP A 32 11.45 0.76 -9.43
C ASP A 32 11.15 2.20 -8.99
N GLU A 33 9.87 2.54 -8.75
CA GLU A 33 9.47 3.86 -8.27
C GLU A 33 9.72 4.00 -6.76
N LYS A 34 10.83 4.65 -6.41
CA LYS A 34 11.23 4.89 -5.00
C LYS A 34 10.36 5.92 -4.28
N GLU A 35 9.61 6.74 -5.01
CA GLU A 35 8.78 7.80 -4.44
C GLU A 35 7.66 7.25 -3.55
N TRP A 36 7.09 6.09 -3.92
CA TRP A 36 6.04 5.44 -3.14
C TRP A 36 6.56 4.79 -1.85
N ASP A 37 7.78 4.28 -1.86
CA ASP A 37 8.44 3.72 -0.68
C ASP A 37 8.65 4.78 0.40
N ASP A 38 9.06 5.98 0.01
CA ASP A 38 9.29 7.09 0.94
C ASP A 38 7.97 7.68 1.46
N LEU A 39 6.95 7.80 0.61
CA LEU A 39 5.60 8.20 1.02
C LEU A 39 4.98 7.19 2.00
N PHE A 40 5.14 5.89 1.75
CA PHE A 40 4.63 4.85 2.65
C PHE A 40 5.36 4.84 4.00
N LYS A 41 6.68 5.05 4.02
CA LYS A 41 7.44 5.21 5.26
C LYS A 41 6.95 6.41 6.08
N GLN A 42 6.65 7.53 5.43
CA GLN A 42 6.13 8.71 6.11
C GLN A 42 4.76 8.43 6.72
N MET A 43 3.82 7.85 5.96
CA MET A 43 2.49 7.47 6.48
C MET A 43 2.56 6.48 7.64
N LYS A 44 3.50 5.54 7.62
CA LYS A 44 3.74 4.58 8.71
C LYS A 44 4.24 5.25 9.98
N LYS A 45 5.11 6.25 9.86
CA LYS A 45 5.58 7.06 11.00
C LYS A 45 4.43 7.84 11.61
N GLU A 46 3.66 8.56 10.78
CA GLU A 46 2.50 9.35 11.22
C GLU A 46 1.44 8.46 11.92
N GLN A 47 1.12 7.27 11.37
CA GLN A 47 0.20 6.32 12.03
C GLN A 47 0.71 5.74 13.35
N GLN A 48 2.04 5.55 13.50
CA GLN A 48 2.63 5.09 14.76
C GLN A 48 2.60 6.20 15.81
N GLU A 49 2.80 7.45 15.39
CA GLU A 49 2.78 8.63 16.25
C GLU A 49 1.35 8.96 16.71
N GLU A 50 0.34 8.79 15.85
CA GLU A 50 -1.08 8.95 16.19
C GLU A 50 -1.63 7.84 17.11
N ARG A 51 -1.10 6.60 17.02
CA ARG A 51 -1.53 5.48 17.89
C ARG A 51 -0.82 5.43 19.24
N GLY A 52 0.25 6.21 19.40
CA GLY A 52 1.03 6.28 20.64
C GLY A 52 0.56 7.35 21.63
N ASN A 53 -0.54 8.05 21.34
CA ASN A 53 -1.08 9.15 22.13
C ASN A 53 -2.46 8.81 22.73
#